data_AF-A0A376RKC8-F1
#
_entry.id   AF-A0A376RKC8-F1
#
_cell.length_a   1.000
_cell.length_b   1.000
_cell.length_c   1.000
_cell.angle_alpha   90.00
_cell.angle_beta   90.00
_cell.angle_gamma   90.00
#
_symmetry.space_group_name_H-M   'P 1'
#
loop_
_entity.id
_entity.type
_entity.pdbx_description
1 polymer ?
#
loop_
_entity_poly.entity_id
_entity_poly.type
_entity_poly.pdbx_seq_one_letter_code
_entity_poly.pdbx_strand_id
1 'polypeptide(L)'
;MRDYMHKLEDAGAECIVIPCNTAHYWFKELKDACHIDILSIVETTINEVRACGKTRIGLLATNATLYMGLYQKGIESLGFTCVSPDADGQKKVMESIYSLKAGNIAHAQKLMNEQAEILFSRGAEILVLGCTEIPVILAQAVKEQTSRYIDSTASLVRAGIKWYENRVGKHYLLTPIII
;
A
#
# COMPACT_ATOMS: atom_id res chain seq x y z
N MET A 1 -3.60 -4.11 18.30
CA MET A 1 -4.39 -4.20 17.04
C MET A 1 -5.70 -4.92 17.28
N ARG A 2 -5.71 -6.15 17.82
CA ARG A 2 -6.95 -6.88 18.17
C ARG A 2 -7.96 -6.05 18.98
N ASP A 3 -7.52 -5.40 20.06
CA ASP A 3 -8.43 -4.58 20.87
C ASP A 3 -9.11 -3.44 20.09
N TYR A 4 -8.38 -2.79 19.17
CA TYR A 4 -8.95 -1.74 18.32
C TYR A 4 -9.88 -2.32 17.25
N MET A 5 -9.55 -3.49 16.72
CA MET A 5 -10.38 -4.22 15.77
C MET A 5 -11.74 -4.56 16.39
N HIS A 6 -11.75 -5.14 17.60
CA HIS A 6 -12.98 -5.44 18.33
C HIS A 6 -13.78 -4.17 18.68
N LYS A 7 -13.11 -3.08 19.07
CA LYS A 7 -13.80 -1.79 19.29
C LYS A 7 -14.48 -1.26 18.03
N LEU A 8 -13.91 -1.48 16.84
CA LEU A 8 -14.54 -1.09 15.58
C LEU A 8 -15.73 -1.99 15.27
N GLU A 9 -15.60 -3.30 15.47
CA GLU A 9 -16.71 -4.27 15.36
C GLU A 9 -17.88 -3.88 16.27
N ASP A 10 -17.60 -3.64 17.56
CA ASP A 10 -18.58 -3.23 18.57
C ASP A 10 -19.25 -1.88 18.23
N ALA A 11 -18.54 -1.01 17.51
CA ALA A 11 -19.06 0.27 17.03
C ALA A 11 -19.89 0.16 15.74
N GLY A 12 -20.09 -1.05 15.20
CA GLY A 12 -20.89 -1.30 14.00
C GLY A 12 -20.11 -1.26 12.69
N ALA A 13 -18.77 -1.36 12.73
CA ALA A 13 -18.01 -1.64 11.51
C ALA A 13 -18.39 -3.02 10.98
N GLU A 14 -18.49 -3.13 9.65
CA GLU A 14 -18.81 -4.40 8.97
C GLU A 14 -17.70 -4.83 7.99
N CYS A 15 -16.73 -3.95 7.77
CA CYS A 15 -15.49 -4.25 7.08
C CYS A 15 -14.38 -3.42 7.70
N ILE A 16 -13.22 -4.05 7.91
CA ILE A 16 -12.01 -3.40 8.40
C ILE A 16 -10.98 -3.31 7.28
N VAL A 17 -10.36 -2.14 7.17
CA VAL A 17 -9.19 -1.89 6.33
C VAL A 17 -8.06 -1.38 7.21
N ILE A 18 -6.82 -1.82 6.93
CA ILE A 18 -5.64 -1.42 7.71
C ILE A 18 -4.68 -0.68 6.78
N PRO A 19 -4.57 0.66 6.87
CA PRO A 19 -3.68 1.47 6.02
C PRO A 19 -2.22 1.40 6.51
N CYS A 20 -1.70 0.19 6.70
CA CYS A 20 -0.32 -0.08 7.08
C CYS A 20 0.15 -1.40 6.48
N ASN A 21 1.10 -1.30 5.57
CA ASN A 21 1.71 -2.46 4.91
C ASN A 21 2.43 -3.38 5.91
N THR A 22 3.26 -2.82 6.80
CA THR A 22 4.03 -3.59 7.78
C THR A 22 3.13 -4.38 8.74
N ALA A 23 1.97 -3.82 9.10
CA ALA A 23 1.01 -4.49 9.97
C ALA A 23 0.43 -5.78 9.37
N HIS A 24 0.51 -5.96 8.05
CA HIS A 24 -0.01 -7.15 7.38
C HIS A 24 0.83 -8.40 7.58
N TYR A 25 1.96 -8.31 8.28
CA TYR A 25 2.60 -9.50 8.84
C TYR A 25 1.65 -10.32 9.72
N TRP A 26 0.82 -9.62 10.52
CA TRP A 26 -0.16 -10.24 11.40
C TRP A 26 -1.54 -10.40 10.76
N PHE A 27 -1.65 -10.28 9.43
CA PHE A 27 -2.95 -10.25 8.75
C PHE A 27 -3.75 -11.54 8.99
N LYS A 28 -3.09 -12.70 8.97
CA LYS A 28 -3.75 -13.99 9.23
C LYS A 28 -4.31 -14.04 10.65
N GLU A 29 -3.51 -13.68 11.65
CA GLU A 29 -3.89 -13.70 13.06
C GLU A 29 -4.95 -12.66 13.42
N LEU A 30 -5.04 -11.56 12.66
CA LEU A 30 -6.12 -10.59 12.76
C LEU A 30 -7.38 -11.11 12.10
N LYS A 31 -7.29 -11.66 10.89
CA LYS A 31 -8.41 -12.25 10.16
C LYS A 31 -9.06 -13.40 10.91
N ASP A 32 -8.27 -14.30 11.50
CA ASP A 32 -8.76 -15.42 12.31
C ASP A 32 -9.44 -14.97 13.61
N ALA A 33 -9.17 -13.75 14.07
CA ALA A 33 -9.76 -13.16 15.29
C ALA A 33 -10.90 -12.19 15.00
N CYS A 34 -11.22 -11.90 13.73
CA CYS A 34 -12.21 -10.92 13.30
C CYS A 34 -13.50 -11.64 12.90
N HIS A 35 -14.66 -11.10 13.28
CA HIS A 35 -15.96 -11.67 12.92
C HIS A 35 -16.61 -10.98 11.71
N ILE A 36 -15.97 -9.93 11.20
CA ILE A 36 -16.38 -9.17 10.02
C ILE A 36 -15.34 -9.25 8.92
N ASP A 37 -15.65 -8.70 7.74
CA ASP A 37 -14.72 -8.72 6.62
C ASP A 37 -13.47 -7.89 6.91
N ILE A 38 -12.31 -8.37 6.47
CA ILE A 38 -11.04 -7.64 6.55
C ILE A 38 -10.34 -7.68 5.20
N LEU A 39 -10.00 -6.50 4.67
CA LEU A 39 -9.33 -6.39 3.37
C LEU A 39 -7.81 -6.25 3.54
N SER A 40 -7.07 -7.01 2.75
CA SER A 40 -5.60 -6.95 2.75
C SER A 40 -5.08 -5.88 1.79
N ILE A 41 -4.29 -4.93 2.32
CA ILE A 41 -3.59 -3.94 1.48
C ILE A 41 -2.64 -4.63 0.50
N VAL A 42 -1.99 -5.71 0.94
CA VAL A 42 -1.05 -6.46 0.11
C VAL A 42 -1.79 -7.14 -1.04
N GLU A 43 -2.87 -7.87 -0.75
CA GLU A 43 -3.62 -8.61 -1.79
C GLU A 43 -4.26 -7.64 -2.80
N THR A 44 -4.83 -6.54 -2.32
CA THR A 44 -5.45 -5.52 -3.19
C THR A 44 -4.43 -4.88 -4.12
N THR A 45 -3.24 -4.54 -3.62
CA THR A 45 -2.14 -4.01 -4.44
C THR A 45 -1.58 -5.06 -5.40
N ILE A 46 -1.43 -6.33 -5.00
CA ILE A 46 -0.98 -7.40 -5.91
C ILE A 46 -1.99 -7.64 -7.04
N ASN A 47 -3.30 -7.47 -6.79
CA ASN A 47 -4.30 -7.53 -7.85
C ASN A 47 -4.13 -6.42 -8.89
N GLU A 48 -3.72 -5.22 -8.48
CA GLU A 48 -3.40 -4.13 -9.42
C GLU A 48 -2.08 -4.39 -10.16
N VAL A 49 -1.07 -4.94 -9.48
CA VAL A 49 0.17 -5.39 -10.12
C VAL A 49 -0.14 -6.40 -11.23
N ARG A 50 -1.02 -7.38 -10.98
CA ARG A 50 -1.45 -8.35 -12.00
C ARG A 50 -2.07 -7.68 -13.23
N ALA A 51 -2.82 -6.60 -13.02
CA ALA A 51 -3.57 -5.92 -14.08
C ALA A 51 -2.78 -4.82 -14.81
N CYS A 52 -1.62 -4.39 -14.31
CA CYS A 52 -0.91 -3.21 -14.83
C CYS A 52 -0.17 -3.45 -16.17
N GLY A 53 -0.06 -4.71 -16.62
CA GLY A 53 0.63 -5.07 -17.85
C GLY A 53 2.16 -4.91 -17.80
N LYS A 54 2.74 -4.75 -16.60
CA LYS A 54 4.19 -4.67 -16.35
C LYS A 54 4.70 -5.92 -15.67
N THR A 55 5.97 -6.25 -15.89
CA THR A 55 6.59 -7.49 -15.39
C THR A 55 7.79 -7.24 -14.48
N ARG A 56 8.34 -6.02 -14.47
CA ARG A 56 9.42 -5.61 -13.56
C ARG A 56 8.90 -4.55 -12.60
N ILE A 57 8.56 -4.96 -11.40
CA ILE A 57 7.85 -4.17 -10.40
C ILE A 57 8.86 -3.67 -9.38
N GLY A 58 9.10 -2.35 -9.34
CA GLY A 58 9.90 -1.76 -8.28
C GLY A 58 9.13 -1.70 -6.97
N LEU A 59 9.80 -1.93 -5.85
CA LEU A 59 9.17 -1.94 -4.53
C LEU A 59 9.89 -0.99 -3.58
N LEU A 60 9.19 0.06 -3.15
CA LEU A 60 9.62 0.95 -2.08
C LEU A 60 8.80 0.62 -0.83
N ALA A 61 9.46 0.14 0.23
CA ALA A 61 8.78 -0.30 1.44
C ALA A 61 9.70 -0.24 2.67
N THR A 62 9.14 -0.48 3.86
CA THR A 62 9.93 -0.57 5.08
C THR A 62 10.84 -1.82 5.08
N ASN A 63 11.91 -1.80 5.88
CA ASN A 63 12.78 -2.97 6.08
C ASN A 63 11.99 -4.21 6.50
N ALA A 64 11.03 -4.04 7.40
CA ALA A 64 10.20 -5.13 7.87
C ALA A 64 9.34 -5.69 6.72
N THR A 65 8.66 -4.82 5.95
CA THR A 65 7.88 -5.26 4.78
C THR A 65 8.72 -6.08 3.80
N LEU A 66 9.96 -5.64 3.53
CA LEU A 66 10.87 -6.36 2.65
C LEU A 66 11.34 -7.68 3.26
N TYR A 67 11.78 -7.68 4.52
CA TYR A 67 12.27 -8.86 5.23
C TYR A 67 11.23 -9.98 5.28
N MET A 68 9.96 -9.62 5.51
CA MET A 68 8.85 -10.58 5.61
C MET A 68 8.38 -11.09 4.23
N GLY A 69 8.84 -10.44 3.15
CA GLY A 69 8.51 -10.80 1.78
C GLY A 69 7.04 -10.54 1.44
N LEU A 70 6.41 -9.52 2.06
CA LEU A 70 4.96 -9.31 1.95
C LEU A 70 4.52 -9.10 0.49
N TYR A 71 5.31 -8.35 -0.28
CA TYR A 71 5.01 -8.06 -1.68
C TYR A 71 5.77 -8.97 -2.65
N GLN A 72 7.03 -9.29 -2.34
CA GLN A 72 7.91 -10.01 -3.25
C GLN A 72 7.34 -11.38 -3.61
N LYS A 73 6.84 -12.13 -2.62
CA LYS A 73 6.18 -13.43 -2.84
C LYS A 73 4.99 -13.31 -3.80
N GLY A 74 4.17 -12.26 -3.64
CA GLY A 74 3.00 -12.01 -4.50
C GLY A 74 3.42 -11.67 -5.92
N ILE A 75 4.38 -10.77 -6.09
CA ILE A 75 4.94 -10.36 -7.40
C ILE A 75 5.56 -11.57 -8.11
N GLU A 76 6.42 -12.31 -7.43
CA GLU A 76 7.14 -13.46 -8.00
C GLU A 76 6.19 -14.62 -8.33
N SER A 77 5.11 -14.81 -7.57
CA SER A 77 4.08 -15.81 -7.88
C SER A 77 3.33 -15.53 -9.19
N LEU A 78 3.33 -14.28 -9.67
CA LEU A 78 2.79 -13.90 -10.97
C LEU A 78 3.79 -14.12 -12.12
N GLY A 79 5.01 -14.59 -11.83
CA GLY A 79 6.11 -14.68 -12.79
C GLY A 79 6.79 -13.33 -13.06
N PHE A 80 6.58 -12.33 -12.20
CA PHE A 80 7.16 -10.99 -12.35
C PHE A 80 8.44 -10.84 -11.52
N THR A 81 9.28 -9.88 -11.88
CA THR A 81 10.52 -9.54 -11.17
C THR A 81 10.25 -8.41 -10.17
N CYS A 82 10.60 -8.61 -8.90
CA CYS A 82 10.63 -7.53 -7.91
C CYS A 82 11.99 -6.80 -7.94
N VAL A 83 12.00 -5.48 -8.14
CA VAL A 83 13.19 -4.63 -8.14
C VAL A 83 13.21 -3.80 -6.86
N SER A 84 14.07 -4.16 -5.91
CA SER A 84 14.21 -3.45 -4.62
C SER A 84 15.47 -2.60 -4.57
N PRO A 85 15.51 -1.56 -3.71
CA PRO A 85 16.73 -0.81 -3.43
C PRO A 85 17.85 -1.75 -2.97
N ASP A 86 19.09 -1.39 -3.25
CA ASP A 86 20.23 -2.06 -2.61
C ASP A 86 20.31 -1.68 -1.11
N ALA A 87 21.33 -2.16 -0.41
CA ALA A 87 21.44 -1.95 1.04
C ALA A 87 21.52 -0.45 1.42
N ASP A 88 22.22 0.37 0.65
CA ASP A 88 22.37 1.80 0.96
C ASP A 88 21.17 2.61 0.49
N GLY A 89 20.59 2.27 -0.66
CA GLY A 89 19.33 2.81 -1.12
C GLY A 89 18.20 2.52 -0.13
N GLN A 90 18.16 1.32 0.44
CA GLN A 90 17.16 0.95 1.43
C GLN A 90 17.30 1.73 2.74
N LYS A 91 18.53 2.08 3.16
CA LYS A 91 18.74 3.00 4.30
C LYS A 91 18.12 4.37 4.01
N LYS A 92 18.30 4.91 2.79
CA LYS A 92 17.69 6.18 2.37
C LYS A 92 16.16 6.11 2.30
N VAL A 93 15.60 5.00 1.82
CA VAL A 93 14.14 4.77 1.84
C VAL A 93 13.62 4.81 3.28
N MET A 94 14.27 4.11 4.22
CA MET A 94 13.89 4.12 5.62
C MET A 94 14.02 5.51 6.26
N GLU A 95 15.13 6.20 6.02
CA GLU A 95 15.34 7.57 6.50
C GLU A 95 14.26 8.51 5.97
N SER A 96 13.90 8.39 4.70
CA SER A 96 12.82 9.17 4.10
C SER A 96 11.46 8.92 4.77
N ILE A 97 11.09 7.65 4.96
CA ILE A 97 9.83 7.26 5.63
C ILE A 97 9.77 7.84 7.04
N TYR A 98 10.83 7.71 7.83
CA TYR A 98 10.89 8.26 9.18
C TYR A 98 10.93 9.79 9.20
N SER A 99 11.57 10.42 8.22
CA SER A 99 11.59 11.88 8.09
C SER A 99 10.20 12.44 7.86
N LEU A 100 9.38 11.78 7.03
CA LEU A 100 7.97 12.18 6.86
C LEU A 100 7.19 12.01 8.18
N LYS A 101 7.37 10.89 8.88
CA LYS A 101 6.72 10.65 10.19
C LYS A 101 7.10 11.70 11.23
N ALA A 102 8.31 12.25 11.14
CA ALA A 102 8.80 13.34 11.99
C ALA A 102 8.39 14.75 11.50
N GLY A 103 7.65 14.86 10.38
CA GLY A 103 7.19 16.12 9.81
C GLY A 103 8.19 16.82 8.88
N ASN A 104 9.35 16.22 8.60
CA ASN A 104 10.35 16.79 7.68
C ASN A 104 10.09 16.33 6.23
N ILE A 105 9.10 16.98 5.61
CA ILE A 105 8.61 16.62 4.26
C ILE A 105 9.69 16.83 3.19
N ALA A 106 10.43 17.95 3.23
CA ALA A 106 11.41 18.28 2.19
C ALA A 106 12.56 17.27 2.13
N HIS A 107 13.06 16.84 3.30
CA HIS A 107 14.12 15.83 3.37
C HIS A 107 13.62 14.46 2.92
N ALA A 108 12.41 14.08 3.36
CA ALA A 108 11.76 12.84 2.92
C ALA A 108 11.63 12.79 1.39
N GLN A 109 11.13 13.88 0.78
CA GLN A 109 10.97 14.01 -0.67
C GLN A 109 12.29 13.89 -1.41
N LYS A 110 13.33 14.59 -0.97
CA LYS A 110 14.66 14.53 -1.60
C LYS A 110 15.15 13.08 -1.69
N LEU A 111 15.13 12.36 -0.58
CA LEU A 111 15.62 10.99 -0.51
C LEU A 111 14.75 10.01 -1.31
N MET A 112 13.43 10.10 -1.20
CA MET A 112 12.53 9.16 -1.88
C MET A 112 12.53 9.34 -3.40
N ASN A 113 12.55 10.58 -3.89
CA ASN A 113 12.64 10.84 -5.33
C ASN A 113 13.93 10.27 -5.93
N GLU A 114 15.07 10.43 -5.23
CA GLU A 114 16.34 9.83 -5.66
C GLU A 114 16.21 8.29 -5.77
N GLN A 115 15.60 7.64 -4.78
CA GLN A 115 15.45 6.18 -4.78
C GLN A 115 14.44 5.70 -5.83
N ALA A 116 13.37 6.44 -6.08
CA ALA A 116 12.42 6.12 -7.15
C ALA A 116 13.12 6.12 -8.53
N GLU A 117 13.90 7.16 -8.84
CA GLU A 117 14.65 7.26 -10.10
C GLU A 117 15.74 6.18 -10.22
N ILE A 118 16.39 5.81 -9.12
CA ILE A 118 17.33 4.67 -9.12
C ILE A 118 16.63 3.37 -9.48
N LEU A 119 15.45 3.08 -8.93
CA LEU A 119 14.71 1.86 -9.29
C LEU A 119 14.28 1.87 -10.76
N PHE A 120 13.82 3.00 -11.28
CA PHE A 120 13.51 3.14 -12.70
C PHE A 120 14.74 2.93 -13.59
N SER A 121 15.89 3.51 -13.26
CA SER A 121 17.14 3.29 -14.02
C SER A 121 17.66 1.84 -13.94
N ARG A 122 17.29 1.09 -12.90
CA ARG A 122 17.52 -0.36 -12.77
C ARG A 122 16.45 -1.23 -13.47
N GLY A 123 15.59 -0.60 -14.25
CA GLY A 123 14.61 -1.24 -15.12
C GLY A 123 13.31 -1.65 -14.41
N ALA A 124 12.95 -1.03 -13.29
CA ALA A 124 11.56 -1.08 -12.83
C ALA A 124 10.67 -0.38 -13.86
N GLU A 125 9.57 -1.00 -14.26
CA GLU A 125 8.60 -0.42 -15.20
C GLU A 125 7.51 0.38 -14.49
N ILE A 126 7.26 0.06 -13.21
CA ILE A 126 6.27 0.66 -12.33
C ILE A 126 6.73 0.48 -10.88
N LEU A 127 6.39 1.42 -9.99
CA LEU A 127 6.72 1.31 -8.56
C LEU A 127 5.49 1.03 -7.72
N VAL A 128 5.54 -0.01 -6.90
CA VAL A 128 4.63 -0.24 -5.78
C VAL A 128 5.08 0.60 -4.60
N LEU A 129 4.17 1.45 -4.11
CA LEU A 129 4.36 2.27 -2.92
C LEU A 129 3.94 1.45 -1.68
N GLY A 130 4.80 0.51 -1.27
CA GLY A 130 4.57 -0.51 -0.24
C GLY A 130 4.71 -0.02 1.21
N CYS A 131 4.56 1.28 1.44
CA CYS A 131 4.46 1.92 2.76
C CYS A 131 3.55 3.15 2.59
N THR A 132 2.61 3.36 3.52
CA THR A 132 1.52 4.33 3.36
C THR A 132 1.96 5.79 3.49
N GLU A 133 3.18 6.02 3.97
CA GLU A 133 3.87 7.30 3.90
C GLU A 133 4.33 7.69 2.48
N ILE A 134 4.70 6.71 1.66
CA ILE A 134 5.36 6.97 0.38
C ILE A 134 4.46 7.70 -0.63
N PRO A 135 3.15 7.40 -0.76
CA PRO A 135 2.24 8.19 -1.59
C PRO A 135 2.17 9.67 -1.19
N VAL A 136 2.31 9.99 0.10
CA VAL A 136 2.35 11.38 0.59
C VAL A 136 3.68 12.04 0.20
N ILE A 137 4.80 11.33 0.34
CA ILE A 137 6.13 11.82 -0.05
C ILE A 137 6.17 12.10 -1.56
N LEU A 138 5.71 11.15 -2.38
CA LEU A 138 5.75 11.21 -3.84
C LEU A 138 4.49 11.83 -4.46
N ALA A 139 3.67 12.55 -3.70
CA ALA A 139 2.36 13.03 -4.15
C ALA A 139 2.41 13.79 -5.49
N GLN A 140 3.42 14.65 -5.68
CA GLN A 140 3.59 15.39 -6.92
C GLN A 140 3.97 14.48 -8.10
N ALA A 141 4.92 13.57 -7.90
CA ALA A 141 5.36 12.62 -8.93
C ALA A 141 4.22 11.67 -9.35
N VAL A 142 3.42 11.21 -8.39
CA VAL A 142 2.22 10.38 -8.63
C VAL A 142 1.17 11.16 -9.43
N LYS A 143 0.97 12.44 -9.12
CA LYS A 143 0.04 13.32 -9.86
C LYS A 143 0.49 13.55 -11.31
N GLU A 144 1.78 13.76 -11.53
CA GLU A 144 2.33 14.01 -12.86
C GLU A 144 2.38 12.76 -13.74
N GLN A 145 2.63 11.59 -13.15
CA GLN A 145 2.88 10.35 -13.89
C GLN A 145 2.19 9.16 -13.23
N THR A 146 0.85 9.24 -13.08
CA THR A 146 0.06 8.24 -12.34
C THR A 146 0.26 6.80 -12.81
N SER A 147 0.48 6.58 -14.11
CA SER A 147 0.72 5.24 -14.68
C SER A 147 2.04 4.58 -14.25
N ARG A 148 2.95 5.32 -13.60
CA ARG A 148 4.23 4.80 -13.09
C ARG A 148 4.19 4.33 -11.65
N TYR A 149 3.04 4.46 -10.97
CA TYR A 149 2.93 4.14 -9.55
C TYR A 149 1.68 3.32 -9.24
N ILE A 150 1.83 2.34 -8.36
CA ILE A 150 0.72 1.66 -7.70
C ILE A 150 0.75 2.08 -6.23
N ASP A 151 -0.20 2.94 -5.86
CA ASP A 151 -0.40 3.37 -4.47
C ASP A 151 -1.17 2.29 -3.70
N SER A 152 -0.53 1.71 -2.69
CA SER A 152 -1.13 0.68 -1.85
C SER A 152 -2.31 1.18 -1.01
N THR A 153 -2.26 2.43 -0.55
CA THR A 153 -3.38 3.08 0.16
C THR A 153 -4.57 3.24 -0.78
N ALA A 154 -4.32 3.75 -2.00
CA ALA A 154 -5.39 3.92 -2.98
C ALA A 154 -5.98 2.58 -3.46
N SER A 155 -5.15 1.53 -3.55
CA SER A 155 -5.61 0.17 -3.86
C SER A 155 -6.60 -0.33 -2.80
N LEU A 156 -6.25 -0.14 -1.52
CA LEU A 156 -7.10 -0.52 -0.40
C LEU A 156 -8.40 0.28 -0.36
N VAL A 157 -8.34 1.59 -0.62
CA VAL A 157 -9.53 2.44 -0.72
C VAL A 157 -10.47 1.97 -1.83
N ARG A 158 -9.95 1.71 -3.04
CA ARG A 158 -10.75 1.18 -4.16
C ARG A 158 -11.40 -0.16 -3.80
N ALA A 159 -10.68 -1.04 -3.10
CA ALA A 159 -11.22 -2.31 -2.65
C ALA A 159 -12.32 -2.14 -1.60
N GLY A 160 -12.15 -1.22 -0.64
CA GLY A 160 -13.17 -0.88 0.35
C GLY A 160 -14.45 -0.32 -0.28
N ILE A 161 -14.32 0.59 -1.24
CA ILE A 161 -15.46 1.13 -2.00
C ILE A 161 -16.18 -0.01 -2.75
N LYS A 162 -15.43 -0.87 -3.46
CA LYS A 162 -16.01 -2.00 -4.19
C LYS A 162 -16.72 -2.98 -3.26
N TRP A 163 -16.14 -3.27 -2.10
CA TRP A 163 -16.78 -4.11 -1.08
C TRP A 163 -18.11 -3.50 -0.65
N TYR A 164 -18.12 -2.20 -0.35
CA TYR A 164 -19.33 -1.49 0.05
C TYR A 164 -20.40 -1.50 -1.05
N GLU A 165 -20.03 -1.19 -2.29
CA GLU A 165 -20.94 -1.22 -3.45
C GLU A 165 -21.57 -2.59 -3.66
N ASN A 166 -20.82 -3.68 -3.49
CA ASN A 166 -21.33 -5.04 -3.63
C ASN A 166 -22.33 -5.40 -2.53
N ARG A 167 -22.21 -4.78 -1.35
CA ARG A 167 -23.06 -5.04 -0.20
C ARG A 167 -24.37 -4.26 -0.26
N VAL A 168 -24.33 -2.95 -0.55
CA VAL A 168 -25.53 -2.09 -0.52
C VAL A 168 -26.13 -1.84 -1.92
N GLY A 169 -25.42 -2.16 -2.98
CA GLY A 169 -25.77 -1.77 -4.35
C GLY A 169 -25.29 -0.36 -4.68
N LYS A 170 -24.92 -0.11 -5.94
CA LYS A 170 -24.29 1.15 -6.40
C LYS A 170 -25.15 2.42 -6.21
N HIS A 171 -26.44 2.28 -5.93
CA HIS A 171 -27.37 3.41 -5.83
C HIS A 171 -27.24 4.26 -4.55
N TYR A 172 -26.62 3.72 -3.47
CA TYR A 172 -26.58 4.39 -2.16
C TYR A 172 -25.42 5.38 -1.96
N LEU A 173 -24.47 5.49 -2.91
CA LEU A 173 -23.34 6.43 -2.80
C LEU A 173 -23.68 7.86 -3.24
N LEU A 174 -24.84 8.07 -3.88
CA LEU A 174 -25.28 9.38 -4.42
C LEU A 174 -26.47 9.98 -3.67
N THR A 175 -26.99 9.31 -2.65
CA THR A 175 -28.07 9.87 -1.83
C THR A 175 -27.44 10.72 -0.73
N PRO A 176 -27.74 12.03 -0.63
CA PRO A 176 -27.34 12.81 0.52
C PRO A 176 -27.91 12.13 1.76
N ILE A 177 -27.07 11.84 2.76
CA ILE A 177 -27.56 11.53 4.09
C ILE A 177 -28.23 12.80 4.58
N ILE A 178 -29.57 12.86 4.48
CA ILE A 178 -30.35 13.88 5.16
C ILE A 178 -30.32 13.46 6.64
N ILE A 179 -29.39 14.05 7.39
CA ILE A 179 -29.41 14.10 8.85
C ILE A 179 -30.34 15.26 9.24
#